data_AF-X1RBP1-F1
#
_entry.id   AF-X1RBP1-F1
#
_cell.length_a   1.000
_cell.length_b   1.000
_cell.length_c   1.000
_cell.angle_alpha   90.00
_cell.angle_beta   90.00
_cell.angle_gamma   90.00
#
_symmetry.space_group_name_H-M   'P 1'
#
loop_
_entity.id
_entity.type
_entity.pdbx_description
1 polymer ?
#
loop_
_entity_poly.entity_id
_entity_poly.type
_entity_poly.pdbx_seq_one_letter_code
_entity_poly.pdbx_strand_id
1 'polypeptide(L)' 'MKPQELANWYKKKEINTTGSFKWEDQQYHPLPQDFADMIGWRELAEKTAAVYKSLPDSQQQKTMIYCRG' A
#
# COMPACT_ATOMS: atom_id res chain seq x y z
N MET A 1 17.90 4.91 -3.29
CA MET A 1 18.22 4.24 -2.02
C MET A 1 17.32 3.02 -1.92
N LYS A 2 17.87 1.84 -1.64
CA LYS A 2 17.08 0.62 -1.48
C LYS A 2 16.19 0.74 -0.22
N PRO A 3 15.04 0.04 -0.15
CA PRO A 3 14.14 0.11 1.02
C PRO A 3 14.88 -0.13 2.36
N GLN A 4 15.81 -1.08 2.38
CA GLN A 4 16.61 -1.37 3.57
C GLN A 4 17.53 -0.22 3.98
N GLU A 5 18.14 0.47 3.02
CA GLU A 5 19.02 1.61 3.28
C GLU A 5 18.21 2.79 3.84
N LEU A 6 17.00 2.99 3.33
CA LEU A 6 16.08 4.03 3.79
C LEU A 6 15.57 3.74 5.22
N ALA A 7 15.20 2.49 5.51
CA ALA A 7 14.81 2.07 6.86
C ALA A 7 15.94 2.29 7.88
N ASN A 8 17.18 1.94 7.51
CA ASN A 8 18.35 2.18 8.35
C ASN A 8 18.59 3.68 8.58
N TRP A 9 18.37 4.51 7.56
CA TRP A 9 18.48 5.96 7.67
C TRP A 9 17.43 6.53 8.64
N TYR A 10 16.17 6.07 8.55
CA TYR A 10 15.10 6.49 9.47
C TYR A 10 15.40 6.12 10.92
N LYS A 11 15.88 4.90 11.15
CA LYS A 11 16.31 4.44 12.48
C LYS A 11 17.46 5.29 13.03
N LYS A 12 18.46 5.60 12.20
CA LYS A 12 19.60 6.44 12.60
C LYS A 12 19.19 7.87 12.96
N LYS A 13 18.10 8.36 12.38
CA LYS A 13 17.53 9.69 12.67
C LYS A 13 16.50 9.68 13.80
N GLU A 14 16.20 8.51 14.37
CA GLU A 14 15.19 8.33 15.43
C GLU A 14 13.78 8.82 15.07
N ILE A 15 13.47 8.91 13.77
CA ILE A 15 12.14 9.36 13.29
C ILE A 15 11.16 8.22 13.05
N ASN A 16 11.63 6.97 13.14
CA ASN A 16 10.83 5.75 12.92
C ASN A 16 9.79 5.48 14.03
N THR A 17 9.71 6.35 15.04
CA THR A 17 8.73 6.32 16.13
C THR A 17 7.56 7.29 15.92
N THR A 18 7.64 8.12 14.87
CA THR A 18 6.56 9.05 14.50
C THR A 18 5.33 8.32 13.96
N GLY A 19 4.19 9.00 13.92
CA GLY A 19 2.92 8.43 13.47
C GLY A 19 2.96 7.83 12.07
N SER A 20 3.79 8.35 11.16
CA SER A 20 3.93 7.86 9.79
C SER A 20 4.43 6.41 9.69
N PHE A 21 5.05 5.87 10.75
CA PHE A 21 5.56 4.51 10.80
C PHE A 21 4.59 3.54 11.50
N LYS A 22 3.52 4.07 12.13
CA LYS A 22 2.43 3.25 12.66
C LYS A 22 1.41 3.06 11.54
N TRP A 23 1.38 1.86 10.98
CA TRP A 23 0.45 1.55 9.89
C TRP A 23 -0.98 1.40 10.41
N GLU A 24 -1.94 1.31 9.50
CA GLU A 24 -3.35 1.07 9.81
C GLU A 24 -3.60 -0.20 10.65
N ASP A 25 -2.70 -1.19 10.56
CA ASP A 25 -2.67 -2.40 11.39
C ASP A 25 -2.31 -2.15 12.86
N GLN A 26 -2.08 -0.89 13.23
CA GLN A 26 -1.65 -0.40 14.54
C GLN A 26 -0.23 -0.83 14.96
N GLN A 27 0.57 -1.40 14.06
CA GLN A 27 1.94 -1.81 14.30
C GLN A 27 2.94 -0.81 13.73
N TYR A 28 4.12 -0.77 14.34
CA TYR A 28 5.23 0.04 13.84
C TYR A 28 6.05 -0.75 12.83
N HIS A 29 6.29 -0.16 11.67
CA HIS A 29 7.07 -0.76 10.59
C HIS A 29 8.37 0.01 10.33
N PRO A 30 9.38 -0.61 9.70
CA PRO A 30 10.65 0.07 9.40
C PRO A 30 10.56 1.17 8.33
N LEU A 31 9.46 1.22 7.57
CA LEU A 31 9.20 2.18 6.50
C LEU A 31 7.81 2.81 6.70
N PRO A 32 7.63 4.08 6.31
CA PRO A 32 6.32 4.72 6.34
C PRO A 32 5.30 3.98 5.46
N GLN A 33 4.03 4.05 5.84
CA GLN A 33 2.95 3.41 5.07
C GLN A 33 2.89 3.95 3.63
N ASP A 34 3.01 5.27 3.44
CA ASP A 34 3.05 5.91 2.11
C ASP A 34 4.12 5.33 1.19
N PHE A 35 5.28 4.94 1.74
CA PHE A 35 6.36 4.33 0.95
C PHE A 35 5.95 2.94 0.45
N ALA A 36 5.29 2.15 1.31
CA ALA A 36 4.77 0.84 0.93
C ALA A 36 3.65 0.98 -0.11
N ASP A 37 2.74 1.94 0.11
CA ASP A 37 1.63 2.21 -0.81
C ASP A 37 2.17 2.57 -2.19
N MET A 38 3.07 3.55 -2.31
CA MET A 38 3.67 4.00 -3.58
C MET A 38 4.24 2.86 -4.44
N ILE A 39 4.71 1.77 -3.82
CA ILE A 39 5.25 0.61 -4.53
C ILE A 39 4.15 -0.42 -4.88
N GLY A 40 3.10 -0.51 -4.06
CA GLY A 40 2.00 -1.47 -4.20
C GLY A 40 0.91 -1.09 -5.21
N TRP A 41 0.72 0.20 -5.54
CA TRP A 41 -0.41 0.67 -6.38
C TRP A 41 -0.53 -0.07 -7.71
N ARG A 42 0.59 -0.32 -8.40
CA ARG A 42 0.57 -0.97 -9.70
C ARG A 42 0.06 -2.42 -9.59
N GLU A 43 0.64 -3.18 -8.68
CA GLU A 43 0.25 -4.57 -8.45
C GLU A 43 -1.20 -4.67 -7.96
N LEU A 44 -1.60 -3.77 -7.07
CA LEU A 44 -2.97 -3.68 -6.57
C LEU A 44 -3.97 -3.41 -7.70
N ALA A 45 -3.66 -2.45 -8.59
CA ALA A 45 -4.49 -2.13 -9.74
C ALA A 45 -4.59 -3.31 -10.72
N GLU A 46 -3.47 -3.98 -11.01
CA GLU A 46 -3.44 -5.16 -11.90
C GLU A 46 -4.30 -6.31 -11.33
N LYS A 47 -4.17 -6.61 -10.03
CA LYS A 47 -4.98 -7.64 -9.36
C LYS A 47 -6.47 -7.28 -9.33
N THR A 48 -6.79 -6.02 -8.98
CA THR A 48 -8.17 -5.54 -8.94
C THR A 48 -8.82 -5.64 -10.32
N ALA A 49 -8.11 -5.22 -11.37
CA ALA A 49 -8.60 -5.32 -12.74
C ALA A 49 -8.79 -6.77 -13.19
N ALA A 50 -7.87 -7.68 -12.81
CA ALA A 50 -7.98 -9.10 -13.13
C ALA A 50 -9.25 -9.72 -12.50
N VAL A 51 -9.51 -9.44 -11.22
CA VAL A 51 -10.72 -9.91 -10.54
C VAL A 51 -11.98 -9.34 -11.19
N TYR A 52 -12.02 -8.03 -11.45
CA TYR A 52 -13.19 -7.39 -12.07
C TYR A 52 -13.53 -7.99 -13.44
N LYS A 53 -12.52 -8.20 -14.30
CA LYS A 53 -12.68 -8.80 -15.63
C LYS A 53 -13.08 -10.28 -15.59
N SER A 54 -12.84 -10.97 -14.47
CA SER A 54 -13.24 -12.37 -14.29
C SER A 54 -14.72 -12.54 -13.95
N LEU A 55 -15.41 -11.46 -13.56
CA LEU A 55 -16.83 -11.49 -13.22
C LEU A 55 -17.69 -11.67 -14.50
N PRO A 56 -18.84 -12.37 -14.43
CA PRO A 56 -19.83 -12.37 -15.51
C PRO A 56 -20.33 -10.95 -15.82
N ASP A 57 -20.73 -10.68 -17.06
CA ASP A 57 -21.21 -9.36 -17.51
C ASP A 57 -22.31 -8.78 -16.62
N SER A 58 -23.25 -9.62 -16.17
CA SER A 58 -24.36 -9.23 -15.29
C SER A 58 -23.90 -8.77 -13.90
N GLN A 59 -22.72 -9.22 -13.45
CA GLN A 59 -22.10 -8.82 -12.19
C GLN A 59 -21.18 -7.62 -12.38
N GLN A 60 -20.43 -7.55 -13.48
CA GLN A 60 -19.60 -6.37 -13.81
C GLN A 60 -20.44 -5.09 -13.85
N GLN A 61 -21.62 -5.14 -14.47
CA GLN A 61 -22.57 -4.01 -14.55
C GLN A 61 -23.08 -3.51 -13.18
N LYS A 62 -22.99 -4.36 -12.15
CA LYS A 62 -23.44 -4.06 -10.78
C LYS A 62 -22.29 -3.87 -9.79
N THR A 63 -21.06 -3.89 -10.28
CA THR A 63 -19.84 -3.81 -9.45
C THR A 63 -19.13 -2.49 -9.70
N MET A 64 -18.84 -1.76 -8.63
CA MET A 64 -18.05 -0.52 -8.66
C MET A 64 -16.70 -0.77 -7.99
N ILE A 65 -15.62 -0.35 -8.64
CA ILE A 65 -14.29 -0.30 -8.02
C ILE A 65 -14.19 1.03 -7.28
N TYR A 66 -14.01 0.97 -5.96
CA TYR A 66 -13.83 2.15 -5.11
C TYR A 66 -12.37 2.22 -4.65
N CYS A 67 -11.73 3.36 -4.89
CA CYS A 67 -10.38 3.65 -4.42
C CYS A 67 -10.46 4.72 -3.33
N ARG A 68 -9.82 4.47 -2.18
CA ARG A 68 -9.61 5.45 -1.12
C ARG A 68 -8.13 5.77 -1.05
N GLY A 69 -7.81 7.05 -1.02
CA GLY A 69 -6.47 7.56 -0.71
C GLY A 69 -6.43 8.20 0.66
#